data_AF-A0A2D5HAG2-F1
#
_entry.id   AF-A0A2D5HAG2-F1
#
_cell.length_a   1.000
_cell.length_b   1.000
_cell.length_c   1.000
_cell.angle_alpha   90.00
_cell.angle_beta   90.00
_cell.angle_gamma   90.00
#
_symmetry.space_group_name_H-M   'P 1'
#
loop_
_entity.id
_entity.type
_entity.pdbx_description
1 polymer ?
#
loop_
_entity_poly.entity_id
_entity_poly.type
_entity_poly.pdbx_seq_one_letter_code
_entity_poly.pdbx_strand_id
1 'polypeptide(L)'
;MSADGLTSNLTKKGGRSASALQAAIEQRIQDTMLPGDGPADPQWVEEAARFLLAAGKVRKPGEPVIEMASTSEERRLLRMALINDDMPFLVDSVAAAIAEAGLVIDSLAHPVLSVERDAKGALVAIAEIGAEGTHRESMIYIETPRIDARQRRALLQSIESTLTDVRFAVTDWPRMVEAMQVDAEAVTDEEGAELLHWFAGGMLTQLGHVTRKRDGSRSQRLGICRRGSSELLSDISYQRAFEAFDAEVAAGEVRAPMVIKANQMGTVHRRVPLDLFLIPVIENGQVTALSVHAGV
;
A
#
# COMPACT_ATOMS: atom_id res chain seq x y z
N MET A 1 38.22 -47.51 -18.92
CA MET A 1 38.02 -47.18 -17.50
C MET A 1 39.07 -46.16 -17.12
N SER A 2 38.70 -45.26 -16.22
CA SER A 2 39.47 -44.15 -15.63
C SER A 2 39.04 -42.77 -16.12
N ALA A 3 38.28 -42.16 -15.21
CA ALA A 3 37.73 -40.82 -15.17
C ALA A 3 38.80 -39.73 -15.24
N ASP A 4 38.58 -38.73 -16.10
CA ASP A 4 39.13 -37.40 -15.93
C ASP A 4 38.06 -36.50 -15.33
N GLY A 5 38.33 -36.03 -14.11
CA GLY A 5 37.45 -35.16 -13.36
C GLY A 5 37.46 -33.74 -13.92
N LEU A 6 36.31 -33.29 -14.40
CA LEU A 6 36.01 -31.87 -14.49
C LEU A 6 35.83 -31.32 -13.07
N THR A 7 36.86 -30.70 -12.52
CA THR A 7 36.70 -29.78 -11.40
C THR A 7 36.09 -28.48 -11.92
N SER A 8 34.77 -28.39 -11.78
CA SER A 8 33.99 -27.16 -11.90
C SER A 8 34.46 -26.14 -10.86
N ASN A 9 35.02 -25.02 -11.34
CA ASN A 9 35.29 -23.83 -10.53
C ASN A 9 33.98 -23.13 -10.20
N LEU A 10 33.39 -23.47 -9.05
CA LEU A 10 32.35 -22.67 -8.41
C LEU A 10 33.02 -21.45 -7.76
N THR A 11 33.01 -20.32 -8.46
CA THR A 11 33.30 -19.01 -7.89
C THR A 11 32.29 -18.71 -6.78
N LYS A 12 32.75 -18.74 -5.52
CA LYS A 12 32.05 -18.16 -4.37
C LYS A 12 31.84 -16.67 -4.62
N LYS A 13 30.64 -16.25 -5.05
CA LYS A 13 30.18 -14.86 -4.92
C LYS A 13 30.08 -14.54 -3.42
N GLY A 14 31.12 -13.92 -2.87
CA GLY A 14 31.12 -13.42 -1.50
C GLY A 14 30.12 -12.28 -1.36
N GLY A 15 29.16 -12.41 -0.43
CA GLY A 15 28.30 -11.30 -0.04
C GLY A 15 29.15 -10.11 0.41
N ARG A 16 28.71 -8.89 0.08
CA ARG A 16 29.39 -7.68 0.55
C ARG A 16 29.45 -7.66 2.09
N SER A 17 30.51 -7.08 2.65
CA SER A 17 30.61 -6.90 4.11
C SER A 17 29.45 -6.02 4.61
N ALA A 18 29.02 -6.21 5.86
CA ALA A 18 27.95 -5.41 6.47
C ALA A 18 28.24 -3.89 6.39
N SER A 19 29.51 -3.49 6.49
CA SER A 19 29.97 -2.11 6.31
C SER A 19 29.67 -1.55 4.92
N ALA A 20 29.84 -2.35 3.86
CA ALA A 20 29.58 -1.91 2.49
C ALA A 20 28.09 -1.80 2.19
N LEU A 21 27.25 -2.65 2.82
CA LEU A 21 25.79 -2.51 2.74
C LEU A 21 25.32 -1.26 3.46
N GLN A 22 25.86 -0.97 4.65
CA GLN A 22 25.52 0.24 5.41
C GLN A 22 25.87 1.50 4.61
N ALA A 23 27.11 1.59 4.09
CA ALA A 23 27.55 2.74 3.28
C ALA A 23 26.66 2.97 2.04
N ALA A 24 26.17 1.90 1.41
CA ALA A 24 25.23 2.03 0.28
C ALA A 24 23.87 2.61 0.70
N ILE A 25 23.38 2.25 1.90
CA ILE A 25 22.14 2.84 2.45
C ILE A 25 22.38 4.31 2.83
N GLU A 26 23.50 4.63 3.47
CA GLU A 26 23.88 6.00 3.84
C GLU A 26 23.93 6.92 2.60
N GLN A 27 24.62 6.48 1.55
CA GLN A 27 24.68 7.20 0.29
C GLN A 27 23.27 7.45 -0.27
N ARG A 28 22.40 6.43 -0.21
CA ARG A 28 21.05 6.56 -0.74
C ARG A 28 20.18 7.52 0.07
N ILE A 29 20.32 7.53 1.39
CA ILE A 29 19.64 8.50 2.26
C ILE A 29 20.05 9.91 1.84
N GLN A 30 21.36 10.15 1.66
CA GLN A 30 21.89 11.45 1.25
C GLN A 30 21.37 11.88 -0.13
N ASP A 31 21.32 10.96 -1.11
CA ASP A 31 20.80 11.25 -2.45
C ASP A 31 19.32 11.67 -2.45
N THR A 32 18.55 11.22 -1.46
CA THR A 32 17.11 11.52 -1.35
C THR A 32 16.80 12.80 -0.59
N MET A 33 17.79 13.40 0.08
CA MET A 33 17.58 14.66 0.81
C MET A 33 17.45 15.83 -0.16
N LEU A 34 16.45 16.67 0.07
CA LEU A 34 16.24 17.85 -0.76
C LEU A 34 17.26 18.93 -0.38
N PRO A 35 17.65 19.82 -1.32
CA PRO A 35 18.59 20.92 -1.06
C PRO A 35 18.18 21.89 0.06
N GLY A 36 16.95 21.79 0.58
CA GLY A 36 16.42 22.59 1.70
C GLY A 36 16.32 21.87 3.05
N ASP A 37 16.57 20.55 3.11
CA ASP A 37 16.47 19.76 4.35
C ASP A 37 17.66 20.00 5.31
N GLY A 38 18.61 20.87 4.91
CA GLY A 38 19.89 21.06 5.57
C GLY A 38 20.86 19.91 5.24
N PRO A 39 22.16 20.05 5.55
CA PRO A 39 23.05 18.89 5.52
C PRO A 39 22.50 17.86 6.50
N ALA A 40 22.22 16.66 6.01
CA ALA A 40 21.91 15.52 6.86
C ALA A 40 23.00 15.45 7.93
N ASP A 41 22.63 15.54 9.21
CA ASP A 41 23.58 15.28 10.28
C ASP A 41 24.24 13.92 9.98
N PRO A 42 25.56 13.87 9.70
CA PRO A 42 26.21 12.63 9.27
C PRO A 42 26.03 11.51 10.29
N GLN A 43 25.96 11.86 11.57
CA GLN A 43 25.68 10.92 12.64
C GLN A 43 24.26 10.34 12.51
N TRP A 44 23.26 11.19 12.23
CA TRP A 44 21.89 10.75 12.00
C TRP A 44 21.78 9.81 10.81
N VAL A 45 22.45 10.11 9.70
CA VAL A 45 22.46 9.24 8.51
C VAL A 45 23.05 7.88 8.83
N GLU A 46 24.19 7.85 9.52
CA GLU A 46 24.84 6.61 9.95
C GLU A 46 23.91 5.79 10.87
N GLU A 47 23.26 6.44 11.84
CA GLU A 47 22.31 5.80 12.75
C GLU A 47 21.07 5.25 12.06
N ALA A 48 20.47 6.03 11.15
CA ALA A 48 19.33 5.62 10.34
C ALA A 48 19.69 4.43 9.44
N ALA A 49 20.82 4.50 8.71
CA ALA A 49 21.28 3.44 7.83
C ALA A 49 21.59 2.15 8.59
N ARG A 50 22.23 2.24 9.76
CA ARG A 50 22.51 1.10 10.63
C ARG A 50 21.22 0.44 11.13
N PHE A 51 20.23 1.24 11.52
CA PHE A 51 18.94 0.74 11.98
C PHE A 51 18.15 0.07 10.86
N LEU A 52 18.11 0.68 9.67
CA LEU A 52 17.50 0.10 8.47
C LEU A 52 18.18 -1.21 8.06
N LEU A 53 19.52 -1.27 8.05
CA LEU A 53 20.27 -2.48 7.72
C LEU A 53 19.98 -3.62 8.70
N ALA A 54 19.92 -3.31 10.01
CA ALA A 54 19.62 -4.29 11.04
C ALA A 54 18.21 -4.87 10.87
N ALA A 55 17.21 -4.01 10.67
CA ALA A 55 15.83 -4.43 10.42
C ALA A 55 15.70 -5.21 9.09
N GLY A 56 16.39 -4.77 8.04
CA GLY A 56 16.32 -5.31 6.68
C GLY A 56 17.17 -6.55 6.43
N LYS A 57 17.87 -7.03 7.46
CA LYS A 57 18.82 -8.14 7.33
C LYS A 57 18.18 -9.38 6.71
N VAL A 58 16.95 -9.71 7.12
CA VAL A 58 16.17 -10.83 6.57
C VAL A 58 14.76 -10.34 6.30
N ARG A 59 14.30 -10.52 5.06
CA ARG A 59 12.94 -10.20 4.64
C ARG A 59 12.50 -11.18 3.56
N LYS A 60 11.28 -11.69 3.66
CA LYS A 60 10.67 -12.46 2.58
C LYS A 60 9.97 -11.53 1.58
N PRO A 61 9.99 -11.86 0.27
CA PRO A 61 9.21 -11.11 -0.72
C PRO A 61 7.74 -11.01 -0.31
N GLY A 62 7.13 -9.84 -0.49
CA GLY A 62 5.73 -9.62 -0.15
C GLY A 62 5.41 -9.40 1.33
N GLU A 63 6.34 -9.70 2.25
CA GLU A 63 6.17 -9.49 3.69
C GLU A 63 6.89 -8.19 4.11
N PRO A 64 6.19 -7.19 4.67
CA PRO A 64 6.87 -6.01 5.20
C PRO A 64 7.61 -6.37 6.49
N VAL A 65 8.75 -5.72 6.73
CA VAL A 65 9.40 -5.72 8.04
C VAL A 65 9.13 -4.38 8.71
N ILE A 66 8.64 -4.41 9.94
CA ILE A 66 8.42 -3.21 10.75
C ILE A 66 9.16 -3.39 12.07
N GLU A 67 10.21 -2.60 12.26
CA GLU A 67 10.97 -2.57 13.50
C GLU A 67 10.72 -1.22 14.19
N MET A 68 10.44 -1.25 15.48
CA MET A 68 10.23 -0.05 16.30
C MET A 68 11.16 -0.12 17.50
N ALA A 69 11.89 0.94 17.83
CA ALA A 69 12.75 0.97 19.01
C ALA A 69 12.66 2.32 19.70
N SER A 70 12.48 2.32 21.02
CA SER A 70 12.58 3.54 21.82
C SER A 70 14.03 3.70 22.27
N THR A 71 14.61 4.88 22.06
CA THR A 71 15.88 5.26 22.68
C THR A 71 15.64 6.07 23.94
N SER A 72 16.47 5.85 24.95
CA SER A 72 16.43 6.53 26.25
C SER A 72 17.66 7.39 26.52
N GLU A 73 18.53 7.58 25.53
CA GLU A 73 19.71 8.44 25.63
C GLU A 73 19.32 9.93 25.53
N GLU A 74 20.20 10.79 25.02
CA GLU A 74 20.05 12.25 24.99
C GLU A 74 18.74 12.74 24.33
N ARG A 75 18.15 11.95 23.44
CA ARG A 75 16.86 12.22 22.79
C ARG A 75 15.86 11.09 23.10
N ARG A 76 14.76 11.43 23.79
CA ARG A 76 13.68 10.47 24.11
C ARG A 76 12.72 10.28 22.93
N LEU A 77 13.18 9.56 21.90
CA LEU A 77 12.42 9.32 20.67
C LEU A 77 12.06 7.85 20.45
N LEU A 78 11.07 7.64 19.59
CA LEU A 78 10.74 6.36 18.96
C LEU A 78 11.25 6.40 17.51
N ARG A 79 12.13 5.48 17.16
CA ARG A 79 12.56 5.25 15.77
C ARG A 79 11.85 4.04 15.18
N MET A 80 11.53 4.12 13.90
CA MET A 80 10.81 3.11 13.15
C MET A 80 11.53 2.83 11.83
N ALA A 81 11.63 1.55 11.47
CA ALA A 81 12.13 1.09 10.19
C ALA A 81 11.03 0.27 9.52
N LEU A 82 10.61 0.68 8.32
CA LEU A 82 9.61 -0.02 7.52
C LEU A 82 10.26 -0.43 6.20
N ILE A 83 10.31 -1.73 5.94
CA ILE A 83 10.98 -2.28 4.75
C ILE A 83 9.97 -3.06 3.95
N ASN A 84 9.75 -2.62 2.72
CA ASN A 84 8.71 -3.15 1.84
C ASN A 84 9.20 -3.20 0.39
N ASP A 85 8.49 -3.94 -0.45
CA ASP A 85 8.66 -3.79 -1.91
C ASP A 85 8.28 -2.35 -2.28
N ASP A 86 9.02 -1.73 -3.21
CA ASP A 86 8.70 -0.37 -3.62
C ASP A 86 7.38 -0.34 -4.40
N MET A 87 6.48 0.53 -3.96
CA MET A 87 5.17 0.74 -4.57
C MET A 87 4.64 2.15 -4.23
N PRO A 88 3.68 2.68 -5.01
CA PRO A 88 3.04 3.94 -4.71
C PRO A 88 2.37 3.95 -3.32
N PHE A 89 2.18 5.15 -2.78
CA PHE A 89 1.44 5.42 -1.54
C PHE A 89 2.05 4.89 -0.24
N LEU A 90 3.32 4.49 -0.18
CA LEU A 90 3.89 3.99 1.08
C LEU A 90 4.10 5.10 2.11
N VAL A 91 4.80 6.17 1.74
CA VAL A 91 5.25 7.22 2.67
C VAL A 91 4.08 8.03 3.23
N ASP A 92 3.21 8.50 2.35
CA ASP A 92 2.01 9.26 2.70
C ASP A 92 1.02 8.45 3.54
N SER A 93 0.76 7.18 3.20
CA SER A 93 -0.15 6.32 3.98
C SER A 93 0.40 6.06 5.39
N VAL A 94 1.70 5.77 5.51
CA VAL A 94 2.36 5.58 6.81
C VAL A 94 2.37 6.88 7.61
N ALA A 95 2.69 8.00 6.97
CA ALA A 95 2.68 9.30 7.63
C ALA A 95 1.28 9.67 8.17
N ALA A 96 0.25 9.38 7.39
CA ALA A 96 -1.13 9.60 7.81
C ALA A 96 -1.55 8.68 8.97
N ALA A 97 -1.08 7.43 9.00
CA ALA A 97 -1.29 6.51 10.12
C ALA A 97 -0.60 6.98 11.42
N ILE A 98 0.62 7.54 11.30
CA ILE A 98 1.36 8.13 12.43
C ILE A 98 0.65 9.38 12.95
N ALA A 99 0.18 10.25 12.06
CA ALA A 99 -0.58 11.44 12.43
C ALA A 99 -1.90 11.10 13.15
N GLU A 100 -2.62 10.07 12.70
CA GLU A 100 -3.84 9.58 13.37
C GLU A 100 -3.57 9.05 14.79
N ALA A 101 -2.38 8.50 15.03
CA ALA A 101 -1.94 8.12 16.37
C ALA A 101 -1.56 9.33 17.26
N GLY A 102 -1.70 10.56 16.76
CA GLY A 102 -1.40 11.80 17.47
C GLY A 102 0.09 12.13 17.53
N LEU A 103 0.89 11.58 16.61
CA LEU A 103 2.34 11.77 16.58
C LEU A 103 2.76 12.70 15.45
N VAL A 104 3.75 13.54 15.75
CA VAL A 104 4.45 14.35 14.76
C VAL A 104 5.68 13.58 14.31
N ILE A 105 5.98 13.65 13.01
CA ILE A 105 7.21 13.10 12.44
C ILE A 105 8.31 14.12 12.62
N ASP A 106 9.31 13.80 13.44
CA ASP A 106 10.45 14.67 13.71
C ASP A 106 11.47 14.60 12.55
N SER A 107 11.64 13.42 11.96
CA SER A 107 12.56 13.17 10.84
C SER A 107 12.12 11.95 10.04
N LEU A 108 12.36 11.97 8.73
CA LEU A 108 12.00 10.88 7.81
C LEU A 108 13.06 10.74 6.72
N ALA A 109 13.47 9.50 6.43
CA ALA A 109 14.22 9.15 5.23
C ALA A 109 13.54 7.99 4.50
N HIS A 110 13.54 8.06 3.17
CA HIS A 110 12.96 7.06 2.28
C HIS A 110 13.98 6.69 1.18
N PRO A 111 15.08 5.99 1.50
CA PRO A 111 15.89 5.40 0.45
C PRO A 111 15.14 4.28 -0.28
N VAL A 112 15.03 4.41 -1.60
CA VAL A 112 14.64 3.29 -2.48
C VAL A 112 15.88 2.64 -3.06
N LEU A 113 16.01 1.33 -2.81
CA LEU A 113 17.21 0.54 -3.08
C LEU A 113 16.91 -0.57 -4.08
N SER A 114 17.85 -0.83 -4.99
CA SER A 114 17.89 -2.05 -5.79
C SER A 114 18.62 -3.13 -5.00
N VAL A 115 17.90 -4.12 -4.47
CA VAL A 115 18.47 -5.14 -3.58
C VAL A 115 18.55 -6.52 -4.24
N GLU A 116 19.54 -7.30 -3.80
CA GLU A 116 19.62 -8.73 -4.01
C GLU A 116 19.47 -9.45 -2.67
N ARG A 117 18.59 -10.44 -2.60
CA ARG A 117 18.38 -11.29 -1.42
C ARG A 117 18.62 -12.75 -1.77
N ASP A 118 19.14 -13.52 -0.81
CA ASP A 118 19.28 -14.98 -0.97
C ASP A 118 17.92 -15.70 -0.81
N ALA A 119 17.92 -17.03 -1.00
CA ALA A 119 16.71 -17.85 -0.88
C ALA A 119 16.08 -17.86 0.53
N LYS A 120 16.81 -17.42 1.56
CA LYS A 120 16.32 -17.27 2.93
C LYS A 120 15.83 -15.84 3.22
N GLY A 121 15.89 -14.95 2.23
CA GLY A 121 15.54 -13.54 2.35
C GLY A 121 16.64 -12.66 2.93
N ALA A 122 17.86 -13.18 3.11
CA ALA A 122 18.97 -12.41 3.64
C ALA A 122 19.46 -11.39 2.60
N LEU A 123 19.66 -10.13 3.01
CA LEU A 123 20.21 -9.09 2.14
C LEU A 123 21.68 -9.40 1.82
N VAL A 124 21.99 -9.63 0.53
CA VAL A 124 23.35 -9.99 0.09
C VAL A 124 24.07 -8.86 -0.65
N ALA A 125 23.32 -8.01 -1.36
CA ALA A 125 23.86 -6.86 -2.07
C ALA A 125 22.83 -5.74 -2.24
N ILE A 126 23.35 -4.53 -2.41
CA ILE A 126 22.62 -3.35 -2.89
C ILE A 126 23.31 -2.92 -4.19
N ALA A 127 22.60 -2.98 -5.29
CA ALA A 127 23.08 -2.63 -6.62
C ALA A 127 22.76 -1.16 -6.96
N GLU A 128 23.26 -0.73 -8.11
CA GLU A 128 22.83 0.53 -8.71
C GLU A 128 21.34 0.49 -9.06
N ILE A 129 20.70 1.65 -9.05
CA ILE A 129 19.26 1.78 -9.29
C ILE A 129 18.95 1.29 -10.69
N GLY A 130 17.97 0.39 -10.81
CA GLY A 130 17.53 -0.14 -12.10
C GLY A 130 18.42 -1.24 -12.67
N ALA A 131 19.39 -1.75 -11.90
CA ALA A 131 20.15 -2.95 -12.29
C ALA A 131 19.21 -4.14 -12.55
N GLU A 132 19.44 -4.85 -13.66
CA GLU A 132 18.65 -6.03 -14.03
C GLU A 132 18.75 -7.14 -12.99
N GLY A 133 17.64 -7.87 -12.76
CA GLY A 133 17.60 -8.97 -11.79
C GLY A 133 17.58 -8.53 -10.33
N THR A 134 17.43 -7.24 -10.05
CA THR A 134 17.29 -6.70 -8.69
C THR A 134 15.83 -6.36 -8.36
N HIS A 135 15.51 -6.34 -7.06
CA HIS A 135 14.20 -5.94 -6.58
C HIS A 135 14.28 -4.54 -5.99
N ARG A 136 13.32 -3.67 -6.32
CA ARG A 136 13.21 -2.36 -5.68
C ARG A 136 12.55 -2.51 -4.31
N GLU A 137 13.26 -2.12 -3.27
CA GLU A 137 12.75 -2.06 -1.90
C GLU A 137 12.73 -0.62 -1.40
N SER A 138 11.61 -0.24 -0.78
CA SER A 138 11.49 1.00 -0.03
C SER A 138 11.87 0.73 1.41
N MET A 139 12.92 1.39 1.89
CA MET A 139 13.35 1.37 3.29
C MET A 139 13.02 2.73 3.91
N ILE A 140 12.00 2.79 4.75
CA ILE A 140 11.52 4.03 5.36
C ILE A 140 12.00 4.09 6.81
N TYR A 141 12.76 5.12 7.14
CA TYR A 141 13.17 5.44 8.50
C TYR A 141 12.36 6.64 9.00
N ILE A 142 11.81 6.54 10.21
CA ILE A 142 10.99 7.60 10.80
C ILE A 142 11.34 7.77 12.28
N GLU A 143 11.44 9.02 12.73
CA GLU A 143 11.55 9.40 14.14
C GLU A 143 10.31 10.16 14.59
N THR A 144 9.84 9.84 15.79
CA THR A 144 8.68 10.46 16.44
C THR A 144 8.93 10.60 17.94
N PRO A 145 8.14 11.40 18.67
CA PRO A 145 8.15 11.41 20.12
C PRO A 145 7.90 10.02 20.70
N ARG A 146 8.57 9.71 21.83
CA ARG A 146 8.37 8.43 22.51
C ARG A 146 6.93 8.27 23.01
N ILE A 147 6.38 7.09 22.77
CA ILE A 147 5.06 6.65 23.25
C ILE A 147 5.17 5.48 24.22
N ASP A 148 4.08 5.19 24.93
CA ASP A 148 4.01 4.02 25.80
C ASP A 148 3.85 2.69 25.02
N ALA A 149 3.96 1.57 25.73
CA ALA A 149 3.88 0.24 25.12
C ALA A 149 2.49 -0.11 24.56
N ARG A 150 1.42 0.54 25.03
CA ARG A 150 0.05 0.33 24.51
C ARG A 150 -0.11 1.06 23.19
N GLN A 151 0.26 2.34 23.15
CA GLN A 151 0.26 3.17 21.95
C GLN A 151 1.16 2.57 20.86
N ARG A 152 2.36 2.10 21.22
CA ARG A 152 3.27 1.43 20.27
C ARG A 152 2.66 0.19 19.61
N ARG A 153 1.97 -0.65 20.39
CA ARG A 153 1.28 -1.84 19.83
C ARG A 153 0.14 -1.46 18.90
N ALA A 154 -0.63 -0.43 19.24
CA ALA A 154 -1.71 0.07 18.39
C ALA A 154 -1.17 0.68 17.10
N LEU A 155 -0.10 1.47 17.17
CA LEU A 155 0.56 2.06 16.01
C LEU A 155 1.13 0.98 15.08
N LEU A 156 1.79 -0.04 15.63
CA LEU A 156 2.29 -1.18 14.85
C LEU A 156 1.17 -1.86 14.06
N GLN A 157 0.06 -2.19 14.72
CA GLN A 157 -1.10 -2.81 14.06
C GLN A 157 -1.71 -1.90 12.99
N SER A 158 -1.77 -0.59 13.24
CA SER A 158 -2.28 0.38 12.26
C SER A 158 -1.38 0.45 11.02
N ILE A 159 -0.05 0.45 11.21
CA ILE A 159 0.93 0.44 10.12
C ILE A 159 0.88 -0.87 9.34
N GLU A 160 0.85 -2.03 10.01
CA GLU A 160 0.70 -3.35 9.36
C GLU A 160 -0.55 -3.42 8.49
N SER A 161 -1.67 -2.96 9.05
CA SER A 161 -2.96 -2.84 8.37
C SER A 161 -2.85 -1.92 7.15
N THR A 162 -2.22 -0.76 7.30
CA THR A 162 -2.03 0.23 6.24
C THR A 162 -1.17 -0.31 5.10
N LEU A 163 -0.01 -0.91 5.40
CA LEU A 163 0.87 -1.50 4.38
C LEU A 163 0.20 -2.66 3.63
N THR A 164 -0.65 -3.43 4.32
CA THR A 164 -1.46 -4.48 3.69
C THR A 164 -2.47 -3.89 2.70
N ASP A 165 -3.17 -2.82 3.11
CA ASP A 165 -4.16 -2.14 2.27
C ASP A 165 -3.49 -1.49 1.04
N VAL A 166 -2.34 -0.83 1.21
CA VAL A 166 -1.54 -0.28 0.11
C VAL A 166 -1.19 -1.39 -0.89
N ARG A 167 -0.66 -2.52 -0.39
CA ARG A 167 -0.29 -3.65 -1.24
C ARG A 167 -1.47 -4.19 -2.03
N PHE A 168 -2.63 -4.36 -1.40
CA PHE A 168 -3.82 -4.85 -2.09
C PHE A 168 -4.30 -3.85 -3.14
N ALA A 169 -4.40 -2.56 -2.79
CA ALA A 169 -4.83 -1.52 -3.72
C ALA A 169 -3.92 -1.45 -4.96
N VAL A 170 -2.60 -1.44 -4.77
CA VAL A 170 -1.63 -1.38 -5.88
C VAL A 170 -1.63 -2.66 -6.71
N THR A 171 -1.65 -3.84 -6.07
CA THR A 171 -1.55 -5.12 -6.79
C THR A 171 -2.82 -5.43 -7.60
N ASP A 172 -4.00 -5.08 -7.07
CA ASP A 172 -5.27 -5.32 -7.75
C ASP A 172 -5.69 -4.16 -8.66
N TRP A 173 -4.95 -3.03 -8.69
CA TRP A 173 -5.27 -1.85 -9.48
C TRP A 173 -5.70 -2.16 -10.92
N PRO A 174 -4.95 -2.96 -11.72
CA PRO A 174 -5.35 -3.25 -13.09
C PRO A 174 -6.73 -3.92 -13.20
N ARG A 175 -7.06 -4.79 -12.23
CA ARG A 175 -8.35 -5.50 -12.18
C ARG A 175 -9.48 -4.59 -11.70
N MET A 176 -9.18 -3.60 -10.87
CA MET A 176 -10.18 -2.62 -10.43
C MET A 176 -10.53 -1.64 -11.56
N VAL A 177 -9.54 -1.26 -12.37
CA VAL A 177 -9.73 -0.47 -13.60
C VAL A 177 -10.54 -1.27 -14.61
N GLU A 178 -10.21 -2.54 -14.83
CA GLU A 178 -10.99 -3.43 -15.73
C GLU A 178 -12.44 -3.55 -15.27
N ALA A 179 -12.70 -3.75 -13.97
CA ALA A 179 -14.06 -3.79 -13.43
C ALA A 179 -14.82 -2.49 -13.70
N MET A 180 -14.19 -1.33 -13.46
CA MET A 180 -14.81 -0.02 -13.71
C MET A 180 -15.09 0.23 -15.20
N GLN A 181 -14.22 -0.25 -16.09
CA GLN A 181 -14.47 -0.19 -17.53
C GLN A 181 -15.66 -1.07 -17.92
N VAL A 182 -15.74 -2.30 -17.41
CA VAL A 182 -16.88 -3.19 -17.64
C VAL A 182 -18.18 -2.55 -17.15
N ASP A 183 -18.16 -1.92 -15.96
CA ASP A 183 -19.32 -1.23 -15.42
C ASP A 183 -19.69 0.00 -16.26
N ALA A 184 -18.71 0.75 -16.79
CA ALA A 184 -18.96 1.88 -17.69
C ALA A 184 -19.71 1.46 -18.96
N GLU A 185 -19.30 0.34 -19.57
CA GLU A 185 -19.96 -0.20 -20.78
C GLU A 185 -21.36 -0.78 -20.51
N ALA A 186 -21.67 -1.10 -19.25
CA ALA A 186 -22.97 -1.65 -18.84
C ALA A 186 -24.01 -0.57 -18.49
N VAL A 187 -23.57 0.66 -18.24
CA VAL A 187 -24.44 1.80 -17.89
C VAL A 187 -25.04 2.41 -19.17
N THR A 188 -26.36 2.60 -19.18
CA THR A 188 -27.08 3.23 -20.32
C THR A 188 -27.10 4.75 -20.27
N ASP A 189 -26.79 5.34 -19.11
CA ASP A 189 -26.64 6.79 -18.92
C ASP A 189 -25.30 7.25 -19.50
N GLU A 190 -25.32 8.03 -20.58
CA GLU A 190 -24.12 8.47 -21.31
C GLU A 190 -23.18 9.29 -20.40
N GLU A 191 -23.71 10.21 -19.60
CA GLU A 191 -22.91 11.04 -18.69
C GLU A 191 -22.27 10.17 -17.59
N GLY A 192 -23.05 9.22 -17.08
CA GLY A 192 -22.62 8.21 -16.13
C GLY A 192 -21.46 7.35 -16.62
N ALA A 193 -21.58 6.82 -17.84
CA ALA A 193 -20.54 6.02 -18.49
C ALA A 193 -19.27 6.84 -18.75
N GLU A 194 -19.40 8.07 -19.24
CA GLU A 194 -18.27 8.99 -19.44
C GLU A 194 -17.52 9.27 -18.13
N LEU A 195 -18.24 9.47 -17.03
CA LEU A 195 -17.66 9.67 -15.70
C LEU A 195 -16.85 8.44 -15.25
N LEU A 196 -17.37 7.23 -15.46
CA LEU A 196 -16.68 5.98 -15.10
C LEU A 196 -15.42 5.77 -15.97
N HIS A 197 -15.48 6.09 -17.27
CA HIS A 197 -14.30 6.07 -18.13
C HIS A 197 -13.25 7.09 -17.67
N TRP A 198 -13.67 8.28 -17.25
CA TRP A 198 -12.78 9.32 -16.73
C TRP A 198 -12.06 8.84 -15.46
N PHE A 199 -12.79 8.21 -14.52
CA PHE A 199 -12.18 7.60 -13.33
C PHE A 199 -11.22 6.47 -13.68
N ALA A 200 -11.61 5.55 -14.57
CA ALA A 200 -10.76 4.47 -15.06
C ALA A 200 -9.49 4.98 -15.77
N GLY A 201 -9.55 6.19 -16.34
CA GLY A 201 -8.43 6.92 -16.93
C GLY A 201 -7.41 7.48 -15.92
N GLY A 202 -7.59 7.23 -14.61
CA GLY A 202 -6.66 7.65 -13.55
C GLY A 202 -7.05 8.91 -12.80
N MET A 203 -8.29 9.38 -12.97
CA MET A 203 -8.79 10.58 -12.31
C MET A 203 -9.45 10.32 -10.95
N LEU A 204 -9.42 9.07 -10.51
CA LEU A 204 -9.77 8.61 -9.17
C LEU A 204 -8.62 7.78 -8.62
N THR A 205 -8.25 7.99 -7.34
CA THR A 205 -7.40 7.02 -6.65
C THR A 205 -8.28 5.87 -6.20
N GLN A 206 -8.54 4.91 -7.10
CA GLN A 206 -9.32 3.71 -6.81
C GLN A 206 -8.55 2.79 -5.83
N LEU A 207 -9.18 2.48 -4.70
CA LEU A 207 -8.59 1.72 -3.60
C LEU A 207 -9.24 0.34 -3.42
N GLY A 208 -10.47 0.17 -3.88
CA GLY A 208 -11.19 -1.08 -3.71
C GLY A 208 -12.33 -1.27 -4.71
N HIS A 209 -12.70 -2.53 -4.92
CA HIS A 209 -13.91 -2.90 -5.65
C HIS A 209 -14.55 -4.12 -4.99
N VAL A 210 -15.89 -4.16 -4.97
CA VAL A 210 -16.67 -5.31 -4.53
C VAL A 210 -18.02 -5.34 -5.23
N THR A 211 -18.45 -6.53 -5.65
CA THR A 211 -19.83 -6.76 -6.07
C THR A 211 -20.63 -7.27 -4.87
N ARG A 212 -21.69 -6.57 -4.49
CA ARG A 212 -22.59 -6.91 -3.37
C ARG A 212 -23.92 -7.38 -3.91
N LYS A 213 -24.33 -8.62 -3.62
CA LYS A 213 -25.67 -9.14 -3.97
C LYS A 213 -26.70 -8.77 -2.90
N ARG A 214 -27.99 -8.92 -3.24
CA ARG A 214 -29.11 -8.67 -2.32
C ARG A 214 -29.12 -9.53 -1.08
N ASP A 215 -28.66 -10.78 -1.19
CA ASP A 215 -28.55 -11.71 -0.06
C ASP A 215 -27.38 -11.38 0.89
N GLY A 216 -26.66 -10.29 0.61
CA GLY A 216 -25.50 -9.86 1.37
C GLY A 216 -24.18 -10.49 0.93
N SER A 217 -24.21 -11.46 0.01
CA SER A 217 -23.00 -12.10 -0.48
C SER A 217 -22.13 -11.12 -1.28
N ARG A 218 -20.81 -11.33 -1.19
CA ARG A 218 -19.79 -10.45 -1.77
C ARG A 218 -18.89 -11.23 -2.71
N SER A 219 -18.75 -10.76 -3.94
CA SER A 219 -17.82 -11.30 -4.95
C SER A 219 -16.90 -10.21 -5.48
N GLN A 220 -15.91 -10.61 -6.30
CA GLN A 220 -14.95 -9.70 -6.93
C GLN A 220 -14.31 -8.68 -5.96
N ARG A 221 -13.94 -9.16 -4.76
CA ARG A 221 -13.31 -8.34 -3.73
C ARG A 221 -11.86 -8.04 -4.11
N LEU A 222 -11.60 -6.78 -4.45
CA LEU A 222 -10.30 -6.28 -4.90
C LEU A 222 -9.83 -5.14 -3.98
N GLY A 223 -8.51 -4.95 -3.91
CA GLY A 223 -7.93 -3.86 -3.13
C GLY A 223 -8.28 -3.96 -1.65
N ILE A 224 -8.63 -2.84 -1.03
CA ILE A 224 -9.00 -2.79 0.40
C ILE A 224 -10.22 -3.68 0.74
N CYS A 225 -11.07 -3.98 -0.25
CA CYS A 225 -12.26 -4.83 -0.07
C CYS A 225 -11.93 -6.32 0.14
N ARG A 226 -10.67 -6.73 -0.05
CA ARG A 226 -10.24 -8.12 0.24
C ARG A 226 -10.36 -8.49 1.70
N ARG A 227 -10.21 -7.50 2.59
CA ARG A 227 -10.31 -7.72 4.03
C ARG A 227 -11.77 -7.93 4.39
N GLY A 228 -12.09 -9.13 4.86
CA GLY A 228 -13.48 -9.56 5.06
C GLY A 228 -14.27 -8.74 6.10
N SER A 229 -13.57 -7.97 6.94
CA SER A 229 -14.13 -7.27 8.11
C SER A 229 -14.51 -5.81 7.88
N SER A 230 -14.13 -5.17 6.77
CA SER A 230 -14.52 -3.78 6.49
C SER A 230 -15.71 -3.76 5.52
N GLU A 231 -16.89 -3.51 6.05
CA GLU A 231 -18.03 -3.15 5.22
C GLU A 231 -17.91 -1.67 4.83
N LEU A 232 -17.92 -1.40 3.52
CA LEU A 232 -17.86 -0.02 3.00
C LEU A 232 -19.12 0.76 3.41
N LEU A 233 -20.25 0.07 3.48
CA LEU A 233 -21.57 0.60 3.85
C LEU A 233 -22.30 -0.41 4.75
N SER A 234 -23.21 0.10 5.58
CA SER A 234 -24.11 -0.75 6.36
C SER A 234 -25.11 -1.49 5.46
N ASP A 235 -25.63 -2.63 5.93
CA ASP A 235 -26.68 -3.38 5.21
C ASP A 235 -27.90 -2.52 4.88
N ILE A 236 -28.31 -1.61 5.78
CA ILE A 236 -29.44 -0.69 5.56
C ILE A 236 -29.12 0.29 4.42
N SER A 237 -27.87 0.77 4.34
CA SER A 237 -27.45 1.65 3.25
C SER A 237 -27.47 0.94 1.90
N TYR A 238 -27.02 -0.32 1.86
CA TYR A 238 -27.13 -1.15 0.65
C TYR A 238 -28.58 -1.41 0.26
N GLN A 239 -29.45 -1.74 1.22
CA GLN A 239 -30.87 -1.96 0.97
C GLN A 239 -31.54 -0.73 0.34
N ARG A 240 -31.23 0.47 0.85
CA ARG A 240 -31.73 1.73 0.28
C ARG A 240 -31.21 1.99 -1.13
N ALA A 241 -29.95 1.67 -1.41
CA ALA A 241 -29.39 1.78 -2.75
C ALA A 241 -30.09 0.83 -3.73
N PHE A 242 -30.33 -0.43 -3.33
CA PHE A 242 -31.12 -1.37 -4.13
C PHE A 242 -32.54 -0.85 -4.41
N GLU A 243 -33.25 -0.36 -3.39
CA GLU A 243 -34.60 0.19 -3.53
C GLU A 243 -34.65 1.40 -4.48
N ALA A 244 -33.63 2.27 -4.43
CA ALA A 244 -33.52 3.40 -5.33
C ALA A 244 -33.33 2.95 -6.79
N PHE A 245 -32.39 2.04 -7.05
CA PHE A 245 -32.19 1.52 -8.41
C PHE A 245 -33.39 0.69 -8.91
N ASP A 246 -34.10 -0.02 -8.02
CA ASP A 246 -35.35 -0.71 -8.38
C ASP A 246 -36.42 0.26 -8.88
N ALA A 247 -36.54 1.42 -8.22
CA ALA A 247 -37.47 2.47 -8.64
C ALA A 247 -37.07 3.09 -9.99
N GLU A 248 -35.77 3.32 -10.22
CA GLU A 248 -35.24 3.84 -11.49
C GLU A 248 -35.43 2.85 -12.65
N VAL A 249 -35.17 1.56 -12.43
CA VAL A 249 -35.43 0.50 -13.42
C VAL A 249 -36.92 0.43 -13.75
N ALA A 250 -37.80 0.52 -12.75
CA ALA A 250 -39.24 0.54 -12.97
C ALA A 250 -39.72 1.78 -13.73
N ALA A 251 -39.04 2.91 -13.56
CA ALA A 251 -39.30 4.15 -14.31
C ALA A 251 -38.71 4.13 -15.74
N GLY A 252 -37.80 3.21 -16.04
CA GLY A 252 -37.11 3.12 -17.33
C GLY A 252 -35.99 4.16 -17.51
N GLU A 253 -35.57 4.82 -16.44
CA GLU A 253 -34.52 5.85 -16.44
C GLU A 253 -33.53 5.55 -15.31
N VAL A 254 -32.53 4.70 -15.59
CA VAL A 254 -31.47 4.33 -14.64
C VAL A 254 -30.33 5.32 -14.70
N ARG A 255 -29.97 5.92 -13.56
CA ARG A 255 -28.87 6.87 -13.43
C ARG A 255 -27.77 6.25 -12.60
N ALA A 256 -26.60 6.05 -13.20
CA ALA A 256 -25.46 5.44 -12.53
C ALA A 256 -24.17 6.14 -12.96
N PRO A 257 -23.17 6.32 -12.08
CA PRO A 257 -23.10 5.78 -10.72
C PRO A 257 -23.86 6.61 -9.68
N MET A 258 -24.38 5.94 -8.64
CA MET A 258 -24.78 6.60 -7.40
C MET A 258 -23.55 6.87 -6.54
N VAL A 259 -23.35 8.12 -6.13
CA VAL A 259 -22.18 8.55 -5.34
C VAL A 259 -22.54 8.68 -3.86
N ILE A 260 -21.78 8.00 -2.99
CA ILE A 260 -22.00 8.01 -1.52
C ILE A 260 -20.66 8.19 -0.81
N LYS A 261 -20.63 9.02 0.25
CA LYS A 261 -19.51 9.05 1.19
C LYS A 261 -19.64 7.91 2.20
N ALA A 262 -18.65 7.02 2.26
CA ALA A 262 -18.58 5.99 3.26
C ALA A 262 -18.31 6.59 4.65
N ASN A 263 -18.79 5.93 5.71
CA ASN A 263 -18.35 6.23 7.08
C ASN A 263 -16.97 5.61 7.40
N GLN A 264 -16.37 4.91 6.44
CA GLN A 264 -15.06 4.32 6.56
C GLN A 264 -13.98 5.29 6.05
N MET A 265 -12.94 5.48 6.85
CA MET A 265 -11.77 6.25 6.48
C MET A 265 -10.85 5.43 5.57
N GLY A 266 -10.35 6.04 4.50
CA GLY A 266 -9.31 5.49 3.66
C GLY A 266 -8.00 5.32 4.44
N THR A 267 -7.34 4.20 4.23
CA THR A 267 -6.03 3.88 4.85
C THR A 267 -4.87 4.11 3.90
N VAL A 268 -5.15 4.26 2.59
CA VAL A 268 -4.17 4.45 1.51
C VAL A 268 -4.23 5.88 1.00
N HIS A 269 -3.07 6.47 0.75
CA HIS A 269 -2.85 7.83 0.25
C HIS A 269 -3.28 8.95 1.22
N ARG A 270 -4.58 9.03 1.54
CA ARG A 270 -5.15 10.07 2.43
C ARG A 270 -6.12 9.47 3.42
N ARG A 271 -6.10 10.00 4.65
CA ARG A 271 -7.04 9.68 5.73
C ARG A 271 -8.30 10.54 5.60
N VAL A 272 -9.13 10.21 4.61
CA VAL A 272 -10.42 10.85 4.36
C VAL A 272 -11.52 9.79 4.22
N PRO A 273 -12.81 10.14 4.47
CA PRO A 273 -13.92 9.23 4.17
C PRO A 273 -13.86 8.79 2.70
N LEU A 274 -14.03 7.50 2.44
CA LEU A 274 -14.01 6.96 1.08
C LEU A 274 -15.18 7.47 0.26
N ASP A 275 -14.92 7.79 -1.00
CA ASP A 275 -15.94 7.97 -2.04
C ASP A 275 -16.32 6.61 -2.59
N LEU A 276 -17.63 6.34 -2.62
CA LEU A 276 -18.20 5.12 -3.18
C LEU A 276 -19.02 5.44 -4.41
N PHE A 277 -18.79 4.67 -5.47
CA PHE A 277 -19.51 4.73 -6.72
C PHE A 277 -20.24 3.40 -6.91
N LEU A 278 -21.57 3.43 -6.81
CA LEU A 278 -22.43 2.27 -6.88
C LEU A 278 -23.07 2.20 -8.27
N ILE A 279 -22.89 1.07 -8.95
CA ILE A 279 -23.47 0.78 -10.27
C ILE A 279 -24.41 -0.43 -10.12
N PRO A 280 -25.66 -0.36 -10.60
CA PRO A 280 -26.57 -1.48 -10.53
C PRO A 280 -26.19 -2.55 -11.56
N VAL A 281 -26.09 -3.80 -11.12
CA VAL A 281 -26.00 -4.96 -12.02
C VAL A 281 -27.41 -5.41 -12.32
N ILE A 282 -27.84 -5.25 -13.58
CA ILE A 282 -29.22 -5.54 -14.01
C ILE A 282 -29.24 -6.82 -14.84
N GLU A 283 -30.01 -7.81 -14.41
CA GLU A 283 -30.25 -9.05 -15.13
C GLU A 283 -31.75 -9.24 -15.31
N ASN A 284 -32.21 -9.51 -16.55
CA ASN A 284 -33.63 -9.69 -16.87
C ASN A 284 -34.55 -8.58 -16.35
N GLY A 285 -34.08 -7.31 -16.38
CA GLY A 285 -34.83 -6.16 -15.90
C GLY A 285 -34.94 -6.04 -14.38
N GLN A 286 -34.09 -6.73 -13.62
CA GLN A 286 -34.03 -6.64 -12.16
C GLN A 286 -32.62 -6.32 -11.71
N VAL A 287 -32.47 -5.43 -10.73
CA VAL A 287 -31.16 -5.16 -10.10
C VAL A 287 -30.81 -6.37 -9.23
N THR A 288 -29.81 -7.18 -9.60
CA THR A 288 -29.43 -8.41 -8.87
C THR A 288 -28.26 -8.19 -7.92
N ALA A 289 -27.41 -7.20 -8.21
CA ALA A 289 -26.28 -6.82 -7.38
C ALA A 289 -25.93 -5.34 -7.56
N LEU A 290 -25.01 -4.84 -6.73
CA LEU A 290 -24.37 -3.55 -6.86
C LEU A 290 -22.87 -3.77 -7.06
N SER A 291 -22.34 -3.26 -8.16
CA SER A 291 -20.89 -3.07 -8.30
C SER A 291 -20.50 -1.80 -7.52
N VAL A 292 -19.51 -1.90 -6.65
CA VAL A 292 -19.13 -0.83 -5.74
C VAL A 292 -17.64 -0.56 -5.88
N HIS A 293 -17.28 0.60 -6.42
CA HIS A 293 -15.91 1.09 -6.42
C HIS A 293 -15.70 2.04 -5.25
N ALA A 294 -14.56 1.91 -4.57
CA ALA A 294 -14.15 2.78 -3.48
C ALA A 294 -12.86 3.53 -3.87
N GLY A 295 -12.80 4.83 -3.60
CA GLY A 295 -11.63 5.65 -3.88
C GLY A 295 -11.55 6.93 -3.05
N VAL A 296 -10.51 7.75 -3.32
CA VAL A 296 -10.22 9.06 -2.70
C VAL A 296 -9.63 10.05 -3.70
#